data_AF-A0A9P6Z326-F1
#
_entry.id   AF-A0A9P6Z326-F1
#
_cell.length_a   1.000
_cell.length_b   1.000
_cell.length_c   1.000
_cell.angle_alpha   90.00
_cell.angle_beta   90.00
_cell.angle_gamma   90.00
#
_symmetry.space_group_name_H-M   'P 1'
#
loop_
_entity.id
_entity.type
_entity.pdbx_description
1 polymer ?
#
loop_
_entity_poly.entity_id
_entity_poly.type
_entity_poly.pdbx_seq_one_letter_code
_entity_poly.pdbx_strand_id
1 'polypeptide(L)'
;MKAKGNNKKKLRNTDILSAGSKVYAKKRKAKKETVEYVEFDPEKRTEFLTGFHKRKVERKNRTKEKYAALAKEEKLRSRKEAREERQRLADKNVREMAAMLRVSIGEEEEDTFEEEEEDEEKKKKEPVVKEFKSKTALTTVTVIEDLDLDNE
;
A
#
# COMPACT_ATOMS: atom_id res chain seq x y z
N MET A 1 -25.96 -9.31 -23.37
CA MET A 1 -25.91 -9.69 -21.94
C MET A 1 -25.30 -11.09 -21.84
N LYS A 2 -24.03 -11.24 -21.43
CA LYS A 2 -23.35 -12.55 -21.40
C LYS A 2 -23.49 -13.14 -19.98
N ALA A 3 -24.27 -14.21 -19.84
CA ALA A 3 -24.45 -14.91 -18.58
C ALA A 3 -23.10 -15.46 -18.09
N LYS A 4 -22.70 -15.12 -16.86
CA LYS A 4 -21.53 -15.71 -16.21
C LYS A 4 -21.87 -17.18 -15.93
N GLY A 5 -21.25 -18.08 -16.69
CA GLY A 5 -21.38 -19.53 -16.48
C GLY A 5 -20.91 -19.90 -15.08
N ASN A 6 -21.80 -20.50 -14.30
CA ASN A 6 -21.46 -21.13 -13.02
C ASN A 6 -20.67 -22.42 -13.28
N ASN A 7 -19.36 -22.28 -13.50
CA ASN A 7 -18.44 -23.41 -13.48
C ASN A 7 -18.34 -23.93 -12.04
N LYS A 8 -19.22 -24.88 -11.68
CA LYS A 8 -19.04 -25.69 -10.47
C LYS A 8 -17.76 -26.51 -10.66
N LYS A 9 -16.64 -26.02 -10.12
CA LYS A 9 -15.40 -26.79 -10.04
C LYS A 9 -15.76 -28.11 -9.36
N LYS A 10 -15.59 -29.24 -10.07
CA LYS A 10 -15.75 -30.57 -9.47
C LYS A 10 -14.79 -30.64 -8.29
N LEU A 11 -15.33 -30.89 -7.09
CA LEU A 11 -14.52 -31.04 -5.89
C LEU A 11 -13.53 -32.18 -6.14
N ARG A 12 -12.23 -31.91 -5.93
CA ARG A 12 -11.21 -32.94 -6.09
C ARG A 12 -11.42 -33.97 -4.99
N ASN A 13 -11.15 -35.25 -5.29
CA ASN A 13 -11.27 -36.31 -4.29
C ASN A 13 -10.44 -36.00 -3.03
N THR A 14 -9.27 -35.37 -3.19
CA THR A 14 -8.43 -34.90 -2.07
C THR A 14 -9.13 -33.86 -1.20
N ASP A 15 -9.94 -32.98 -1.78
CA ASP A 15 -10.71 -31.97 -1.03
C ASP A 15 -11.89 -32.59 -0.30
N ILE A 16 -12.57 -33.57 -0.89
CA ILE A 16 -13.66 -34.31 -0.25
C ILE A 16 -13.14 -35.12 0.94
N LEU A 17 -12.02 -35.83 0.76
CA LEU A 17 -11.40 -36.65 1.80
C LEU A 17 -10.73 -35.80 2.91
N SER A 18 -10.25 -34.59 2.59
CA SER A 18 -9.66 -33.65 3.57
C SER A 18 -10.65 -32.65 4.18
N ALA A 19 -11.90 -32.60 3.71
CA ALA A 19 -12.89 -31.66 4.22
C ALA A 19 -13.15 -31.85 5.73
N GLY A 20 -13.25 -33.12 6.16
CA GLY A 20 -13.44 -33.45 7.57
C GLY A 20 -12.30 -32.94 8.46
N SER A 21 -11.05 -33.21 8.07
CA SER A 21 -9.88 -32.78 8.85
C SER A 21 -9.77 -31.26 8.93
N LYS A 22 -10.07 -30.54 7.84
CA LYS A 22 -10.15 -29.06 7.83
C LYS A 22 -11.21 -28.54 8.80
N VAL A 23 -12.38 -29.17 8.87
CA VAL A 23 -13.45 -28.81 9.82
C VAL A 23 -13.03 -29.09 11.26
N TYR A 24 -12.45 -30.26 11.55
CA TYR A 24 -11.95 -30.59 12.90
C TYR A 24 -10.80 -29.67 13.33
N ALA A 25 -9.91 -29.31 12.42
CA ALA A 25 -8.84 -28.34 12.69
C ALA A 25 -9.43 -26.96 13.05
N LYS A 26 -10.44 -26.48 12.31
CA LYS A 26 -11.15 -25.24 12.65
C LYS A 26 -11.83 -25.31 14.02
N LYS A 27 -12.54 -26.41 14.31
CA LYS A 27 -13.19 -26.62 15.62
C LYS A 27 -12.17 -26.65 16.77
N ARG A 28 -11.01 -27.29 16.57
CA ARG A 28 -9.94 -27.33 17.57
C ARG A 28 -9.31 -25.96 17.79
N LYS A 29 -9.12 -25.16 16.73
CA LYS A 29 -8.67 -23.77 16.85
C LYS A 29 -9.68 -22.91 17.60
N ALA A 30 -10.96 -23.00 17.25
CA ALA A 30 -12.02 -22.27 17.94
C ALA A 30 -12.07 -22.61 19.45
N LYS A 31 -11.90 -23.88 19.82
CA LYS A 31 -11.82 -24.30 21.24
C LYS A 31 -10.56 -23.84 21.97
N LYS A 32 -9.47 -23.50 21.25
CA LYS A 32 -8.27 -22.91 21.85
C LYS A 32 -8.39 -21.39 21.99
N GLU A 33 -9.10 -20.76 21.07
CA GLU A 33 -9.36 -19.32 21.07
C GLU A 33 -10.51 -18.92 22.02
N THR A 34 -11.35 -19.89 22.44
CA THR A 34 -12.32 -19.64 23.52
C THR A 34 -11.59 -19.33 24.81
N VAL A 35 -11.81 -18.12 25.30
CA VAL A 35 -11.28 -17.64 26.59
C VAL A 35 -11.84 -18.50 27.72
N GLU A 36 -10.96 -19.06 28.57
CA GLU A 36 -11.34 -19.98 29.66
C GLU A 36 -12.10 -19.28 30.80
N TYR A 37 -11.75 -18.04 31.11
CA TYR A 37 -12.44 -17.23 32.12
C TYR A 37 -12.57 -15.77 31.67
N VAL A 38 -13.69 -15.13 32.03
CA VAL A 38 -13.90 -13.70 31.82
C VAL A 38 -13.86 -13.03 33.17
N GLU A 39 -12.76 -12.35 33.47
CA GLU A 39 -12.63 -11.54 34.68
C GLU A 39 -13.29 -10.17 34.46
N PHE A 40 -14.25 -9.83 35.31
CA PHE A 40 -14.93 -8.53 35.27
C PHE A 40 -14.31 -7.60 36.30
N ASP A 41 -13.52 -6.66 35.81
CA ASP A 41 -12.99 -5.57 36.61
C ASP A 41 -14.14 -4.59 36.99
N PRO A 42 -14.47 -4.46 38.28
CA PRO A 42 -15.57 -3.62 38.73
C PRO A 42 -15.33 -2.13 38.43
N GLU A 43 -14.09 -1.67 38.42
CA GLU A 43 -13.75 -0.27 38.14
C GLU A 43 -13.97 0.06 36.66
N LYS A 44 -13.54 -0.83 35.77
CA LYS A 44 -13.84 -0.68 34.32
C LYS A 44 -15.34 -0.74 34.07
N ARG A 45 -16.08 -1.54 34.85
CA ARG A 45 -17.55 -1.60 34.74
C ARG A 45 -18.20 -0.29 35.18
N THR A 46 -17.76 0.34 36.26
CA THR A 46 -18.32 1.63 36.69
C THR A 46 -17.98 2.75 35.71
N GLU A 47 -16.75 2.79 35.18
CA GLU A 47 -16.39 3.73 34.12
C GLU A 47 -17.21 3.48 32.84
N PHE A 48 -17.44 2.21 32.48
CA PHE A 48 -18.33 1.88 31.37
C PHE A 48 -19.77 2.29 31.69
N LEU A 49 -20.31 2.08 32.87
CA LEU A 49 -21.70 2.47 33.15
C LEU A 49 -21.88 3.99 33.26
N THR A 50 -20.87 4.77 33.61
CA THR A 50 -21.00 6.23 33.78
C THR A 50 -20.49 7.02 32.56
N GLY A 51 -19.52 6.48 31.82
CA GLY A 51 -18.83 7.13 30.70
C GLY A 51 -19.57 7.11 29.36
N PHE A 52 -20.91 7.12 29.33
CA PHE A 52 -21.69 7.03 28.08
C PHE A 52 -21.33 8.11 27.05
N HIS A 53 -21.09 9.34 27.51
CA HIS A 53 -20.66 10.43 26.64
C HIS A 53 -19.28 10.15 26.03
N LYS A 54 -18.31 9.73 26.85
CA LYS A 54 -16.97 9.33 26.40
C LYS A 54 -17.07 8.26 25.29
N ARG A 55 -17.85 7.19 25.50
CA ARG A 55 -18.06 6.15 24.47
C ARG A 55 -18.78 6.63 23.23
N LYS A 56 -19.73 7.56 23.36
CA LYS A 56 -20.41 8.13 22.20
C LYS A 56 -19.44 8.94 21.34
N VAL A 57 -18.56 9.72 21.98
CA VAL A 57 -17.50 10.49 21.30
C VAL A 57 -16.48 9.53 20.68
N GLU A 58 -15.99 8.55 21.44
CA GLU A 58 -15.04 7.54 20.95
C GLU A 58 -15.59 6.77 19.75
N ARG A 59 -16.86 6.34 19.78
CA ARG A 59 -17.49 5.70 18.62
C ARG A 59 -17.48 6.60 17.39
N LYS A 60 -17.84 7.88 17.55
CA LYS A 60 -17.80 8.86 16.45
C LYS A 60 -16.37 9.06 15.93
N ASN A 61 -15.39 9.17 16.81
CA ASN A 61 -13.98 9.33 16.43
C ASN A 61 -13.46 8.09 15.70
N ARG A 62 -13.70 6.89 16.24
CA ARG A 62 -13.34 5.63 15.60
C ARG A 62 -13.97 5.48 14.21
N THR A 63 -15.21 5.92 14.02
CA THR A 63 -15.82 5.91 12.68
C THR A 63 -15.09 6.88 11.74
N LYS A 64 -14.78 8.09 12.18
CA LYS A 64 -14.03 9.07 11.38
C LYS A 64 -12.64 8.55 11.03
N GLU A 65 -11.93 7.96 12.00
CA GLU A 65 -10.60 7.36 11.80
C GLU A 65 -10.63 6.22 10.79
N LYS A 66 -11.63 5.33 10.87
CA LYS A 66 -11.81 4.25 9.90
C LYS A 66 -12.03 4.79 8.48
N TYR A 67 -12.90 5.79 8.30
CA TYR A 67 -13.10 6.40 6.99
C TYR A 67 -11.86 7.13 6.49
N ALA A 68 -11.12 7.82 7.37
CA ALA A 68 -9.87 8.46 7.02
C ALA A 68 -8.78 7.46 6.60
N ALA A 69 -8.71 6.30 7.27
CA ALA A 69 -7.80 5.21 6.90
C ALA A 69 -8.15 4.64 5.52
N LEU A 70 -9.42 4.33 5.28
CA LEU A 70 -9.89 3.84 3.98
C LEU A 70 -9.62 4.84 2.85
N ALA A 71 -9.87 6.13 3.07
CA ALA A 71 -9.60 7.17 2.09
C ALA A 71 -8.10 7.32 1.77
N LYS A 72 -7.23 7.14 2.78
CA LYS A 72 -5.77 7.12 2.57
C LYS A 72 -5.35 5.91 1.75
N GLU A 73 -5.88 4.72 2.06
CA GLU A 73 -5.61 3.49 1.31
C GLU A 73 -6.06 3.61 -0.15
N GLU A 74 -7.25 4.16 -0.38
CA GLU A 74 -7.78 4.38 -1.73
C GLU A 74 -6.93 5.38 -2.52
N LYS A 75 -6.49 6.48 -1.88
CA LYS A 75 -5.57 7.45 -2.49
C LYS A 75 -4.20 6.84 -2.83
N LEU A 76 -3.71 5.93 -1.99
CA LEU A 76 -2.46 5.22 -2.27
C LEU A 76 -2.64 4.24 -3.44
N ARG A 77 -3.76 3.51 -3.48
CA ARG A 77 -4.09 2.62 -4.60
C ARG A 77 -4.22 3.38 -5.92
N SER A 78 -4.98 4.47 -5.95
CA SER A 78 -5.14 5.28 -7.17
C SER A 78 -3.82 5.89 -7.65
N ARG A 79 -2.95 6.32 -6.73
CA ARG A 79 -1.59 6.77 -7.07
C ARG A 79 -0.73 5.65 -7.66
N LYS A 80 -0.83 4.44 -7.11
CA LYS A 80 -0.10 3.28 -7.62
C LYS A 80 -0.60 2.90 -9.03
N GLU A 81 -1.91 2.82 -9.21
CA GLU A 81 -2.55 2.56 -10.50
C GLU A 81 -2.16 3.61 -11.54
N ALA A 82 -2.21 4.90 -11.22
CA ALA A 82 -1.80 5.97 -12.14
C ALA A 82 -0.31 5.90 -12.52
N ARG A 83 0.56 5.45 -11.61
CA ARG A 83 1.98 5.23 -11.92
C ARG A 83 2.18 4.04 -12.84
N GLU A 84 1.51 2.92 -12.56
CA GLU A 84 1.56 1.71 -13.40
C GLU A 84 1.00 1.99 -14.80
N GLU A 85 -0.07 2.77 -14.91
CA GLU A 85 -0.64 3.19 -16.20
C GLU A 85 0.34 4.06 -16.99
N ARG A 86 0.98 5.04 -16.35
CA ARG A 86 2.02 5.87 -17.00
C ARG A 86 3.21 5.06 -17.47
N GLN A 87 3.69 4.12 -16.65
CA GLN A 87 4.77 3.21 -17.02
C GLN A 87 4.37 2.36 -18.22
N ARG A 88 3.19 1.73 -18.19
CA ARG A 88 2.68 0.94 -19.33
C ARG A 88 2.54 1.76 -20.61
N LEU A 89 2.12 3.02 -20.52
CA LEU A 89 2.03 3.91 -21.68
C LEU A 89 3.42 4.28 -22.21
N ALA A 90 4.37 4.58 -21.33
CA ALA A 90 5.75 4.82 -21.72
C ALA A 90 6.36 3.59 -22.41
N ASP A 91 6.21 2.39 -21.84
CA ASP A 91 6.71 1.14 -22.43
C ASP A 91 6.10 0.88 -23.82
N LYS A 92 4.80 1.15 -23.98
CA LYS A 92 4.12 1.03 -25.27
C LYS A 92 4.68 2.03 -26.28
N ASN A 93 4.82 3.30 -25.90
CA ASN A 93 5.35 4.35 -26.77
C ASN A 93 6.80 4.04 -27.20
N VAL A 94 7.64 3.58 -26.28
CA VAL A 94 9.02 3.15 -26.58
C VAL A 94 9.03 1.98 -27.56
N ARG A 95 8.19 0.96 -27.34
CA ARG A 95 8.07 -0.17 -28.27
C ARG A 95 7.55 0.25 -29.64
N GLU A 96 6.57 1.13 -29.70
CA GLU A 96 6.02 1.66 -30.96
C GLU A 96 7.06 2.49 -31.72
N MET A 97 7.82 3.34 -31.01
CA MET A 97 8.91 4.12 -31.59
C MET A 97 10.05 3.22 -32.08
N ALA A 98 10.47 2.22 -31.30
CA ALA A 98 11.49 1.25 -31.69
C ALA A 98 11.05 0.44 -32.92
N ALA A 99 9.79 0.01 -32.97
CA ALA A 99 9.23 -0.68 -34.12
C ALA A 99 9.21 0.21 -35.37
N MET A 100 8.82 1.49 -35.23
CA MET A 100 8.84 2.45 -36.33
C MET A 100 10.27 2.70 -36.82
N LEU A 101 11.23 2.88 -35.91
CA LEU A 101 12.64 3.08 -36.24
C LEU A 101 13.20 1.88 -37.02
N ARG A 102 12.91 0.66 -36.54
CA ARG A 102 13.31 -0.61 -37.18
C ARG A 102 12.73 -0.76 -38.59
N VAL A 103 11.47 -0.34 -38.81
CA VAL A 103 10.86 -0.34 -40.15
C VAL A 103 11.49 0.73 -41.05
N SER A 104 11.87 1.90 -40.52
CA SER A 104 12.48 2.97 -41.32
C SER A 104 13.96 2.78 -41.66
N ILE A 105 14.71 2.05 -40.84
CA ILE A 105 16.15 1.79 -41.07
C ILE A 105 16.38 0.66 -42.10
N GLY A 106 15.35 -0.12 -42.44
CA GLY A 106 15.53 -1.29 -43.29
C GLY A 106 16.20 -2.41 -42.49
N GLU A 107 15.74 -3.65 -42.68
CA GLU A 107 16.24 -4.81 -41.95
C GLU A 107 17.76 -4.95 -42.09
N GLU A 108 18.53 -4.57 -41.08
CA GLU A 108 19.83 -5.16 -40.79
C GLU A 108 20.27 -4.80 -39.36
N GLU A 109 20.81 -5.82 -38.69
CA GLU A 109 21.47 -5.87 -37.39
C GLU A 109 20.59 -6.00 -36.13
N GLU A 110 20.62 -7.24 -35.63
CA GLU A 110 20.29 -7.67 -34.27
C GLU A 110 21.34 -7.10 -33.31
N ASP A 111 21.32 -5.79 -33.08
CA ASP A 111 22.21 -5.18 -32.10
C ASP A 111 21.65 -5.46 -30.70
N THR A 112 22.30 -6.41 -30.02
CA THR A 112 22.01 -6.81 -28.65
C THR A 112 22.40 -5.64 -27.77
N PHE A 113 21.44 -4.75 -27.50
CA PHE A 113 21.60 -3.71 -26.50
C PHE A 113 21.70 -4.39 -25.12
N GLU A 114 22.93 -4.78 -24.76
CA GLU A 114 23.29 -5.11 -23.39
C GLU A 114 22.94 -3.89 -22.55
N GLU A 115 21.91 -4.07 -21.73
CA GLU A 115 21.50 -3.12 -20.71
C GLU A 115 22.61 -3.10 -19.66
N GLU A 116 23.68 -2.33 -19.93
CA GLU A 116 24.59 -1.88 -18.88
C GLU A 116 23.76 -0.99 -17.95
N GLU A 117 23.24 -1.59 -16.88
CA GLU A 117 22.83 -0.88 -15.68
C GLU A 117 24.06 -0.16 -15.12
N GLU A 118 24.43 0.98 -15.72
CA GLU A 118 25.17 2.01 -15.00
C GLU A 118 24.22 2.56 -13.93
N ASP A 119 24.27 1.90 -12.76
CA ASP A 119 23.93 2.49 -11.48
C ASP A 119 24.82 3.74 -11.26
N GLU A 120 24.51 4.83 -11.97
CA GLU A 120 24.86 6.15 -11.51
C GLU A 120 24.05 6.39 -10.23
N GLU A 121 24.64 5.98 -9.10
CA GLU A 121 24.31 6.49 -7.78
C GLU A 121 24.39 8.03 -7.84
N LYS A 122 23.29 8.66 -8.23
CA LYS A 122 23.02 10.06 -7.92
C LYS A 122 22.93 10.13 -6.40
N LYS A 123 24.10 10.33 -5.78
CA LYS A 123 24.25 10.70 -4.37
C LYS A 123 23.43 11.96 -4.17
N LYS A 124 22.17 11.79 -3.77
CA LYS A 124 21.34 12.87 -3.24
C LYS A 124 22.08 13.37 -2.01
N LYS A 125 22.77 14.50 -2.13
CA LYS A 125 23.41 15.16 -0.99
C LYS A 125 22.33 15.36 0.07
N GLU A 126 22.54 14.81 1.26
CA GLU A 126 21.58 14.97 2.35
C GLU A 126 21.48 16.48 2.69
N PRO A 127 20.26 17.01 2.89
CA PRO A 127 20.08 18.43 3.17
C PRO A 127 20.76 18.78 4.48
N VAL A 128 21.66 19.77 4.46
CA VAL A 128 22.37 20.23 5.65
C VAL A 128 21.39 20.97 6.56
N VAL A 129 21.05 20.35 7.69
CA VAL A 129 20.18 20.94 8.73
C VAL A 129 21.02 21.76 9.69
N LYS A 130 20.77 23.07 9.78
CA LYS A 130 21.42 23.95 10.77
C LYS A 130 20.40 24.34 11.85
N GLU A 131 20.78 24.14 13.11
CA GLU A 131 19.97 24.55 14.28
C GLU A 131 20.44 25.90 14.81
N PHE A 132 19.51 26.84 14.97
CA PHE A 132 19.75 28.14 15.59
C PHE A 132 18.95 28.23 16.89
N LYS A 133 19.65 28.51 17.99
CA LYS A 133 19.04 28.63 19.32
C LYS A 133 19.01 30.10 19.74
N SER A 134 17.81 30.61 19.97
CA SER A 134 17.59 31.89 20.64
C SER A 134 17.13 31.64 22.08
N LYS A 135 17.13 32.68 22.92
CA LYS A 135 16.67 32.56 24.33
C LYS A 135 15.20 32.11 24.46
N THR A 136 14.41 32.26 23.40
CA THR A 136 12.95 32.02 23.41
C THR A 136 12.51 30.94 22.43
N ALA A 137 13.30 30.61 21.40
CA ALA A 137 12.91 29.64 20.38
C ALA A 137 14.10 28.88 19.76
N LEU A 138 13.83 27.65 19.36
CA LEU A 138 14.70 26.78 18.57
C LEU A 138 14.19 26.78 17.12
N THR A 139 15.00 27.27 16.19
CA THR A 139 14.68 27.32 14.75
C THR A 139 15.62 26.41 13.97
N THR A 140 15.08 25.60 13.08
CA THR A 140 15.85 24.68 12.22
C THR A 140 15.70 25.10 10.76
N VAL A 141 16.81 25.34 10.07
CA VAL A 141 16.83 25.77 8.66
C VAL A 141 17.47 24.66 7.82
N THR A 142 16.74 24.19 6.81
CA THR A 142 17.19 23.22 5.80
C THR A 142 17.57 23.94 4.52
N VAL A 143 18.84 23.85 4.11
CA VAL A 143 19.32 24.39 2.83
C VAL A 143 19.30 23.27 1.79
N ILE A 144 18.64 23.50 0.66
CA ILE A 144 18.60 22.58 -0.49
C ILE A 144 19.36 23.27 -1.62
N GLU A 145 20.50 22.70 -2.04
CA GLU A 145 21.40 23.31 -3.03
C GLU A 145 20.84 23.27 -4.47
N ASP A 146 19.96 22.33 -4.78
CA ASP A 146 19.47 22.07 -6.16
C ASP A 146 18.17 22.84 -6.50
N LEU A 147 17.90 23.96 -5.81
CA LEU A 147 16.70 24.77 -6.04
C LEU A 147 17.06 25.90 -7.00
N ASP A 148 17.18 25.58 -8.28
CA ASP A 148 17.36 26.54 -9.37
C ASP A 148 16.09 27.41 -9.47
N LEU A 149 16.11 28.55 -8.79
CA LEU A 149 15.14 29.64 -8.92
C LEU A 149 15.60 30.56 -10.06
N ASP A 150 15.68 30.02 -11.27
CA ASP A 150 15.78 30.84 -12.47
C ASP A 150 14.39 31.47 -12.72
N ASN A 151 14.22 32.66 -12.15
CA ASN A 151 13.15 33.58 -12.48
C ASN A 151 13.47 34.27 -13.82
N GLU A 152 12.76 33.88 -14.88
CA GLU A 152 11.93 34.74 -15.78
C GLU A 152 11.43 33.95 -16.99
#